data_AF-A0A2N7Q160-F1
#
_entry.id   AF-A0A2N7Q160-F1
#
_cell.length_a   1.000
_cell.length_b   1.000
_cell.length_c   1.000
_cell.angle_alpha   90.00
_cell.angle_beta   90.00
_cell.angle_gamma   90.00
#
_symmetry.space_group_name_H-M   'P 1'
#
loop_
_entity.id
_entity.type
_entity.pdbx_description
1 polymer ?
#
loop_
_entity_poly.entity_id
_entity_poly.type
_entity_poly.pdbx_seq_one_letter_code
_entity_poly.pdbx_strand_id
1 'polypeptide(L)'
;MNNRKHLRFYTHIETPYGVIKNISYEGALIQLSSQDTLKTILENNNFSIKIIEEEVKAKVVLDNLNQNNNCVGLLFEKPISKDTLQKAIKLYKKPERVRKEPKLKIETDVLEAFEAHDFIKGVMPIIMELTDENTNIDKIYALIKNMPTLEEDILKIANNAYSNKGIDIKDIKSAIIRLGLSRIRDFTLKAISKEAITEYKDELKELTEIEQILIIQTAIFDNICQIACTQKSRFYDLLMLSMIDGLLIVIDFLNKNKYNDIKTQILNLIKTPSKLYSYISRVFEKDMFGKDMIKLNKEYFEKVFYGFDDFIKSIIIGYSSYAPYYKYSTSKKLQISKQAINLSFTIYLSILGVKFILQNDEKAGFVMLNRLNRFGIDSIKFSGFLKNAINDANLTIRDLGISKEISTSIQKINYTPTIEGENAKEKEKSEIPKALQDFYTIFTQTLVKLKRVCVRYEDKAYTMFKIENVINFIKETQKGILGVIDLNTFEIPSYEDISFLDILILKDIDSIEDIGKLKAILDSFEGYIIMTLRNDIDIESVNYGLFNTIVEFTIDFPSYMEDEELYNNLIKSVKNLLKKDFGLNQEITPENLRYDFKSIIRKTI
;
A
#
# COMPACT_ATOMS: atom_id res chain seq x y z
N MET A 1 19.97 -13.13 -23.79
CA MET A 1 20.26 -11.91 -23.01
C MET A 1 20.89 -12.36 -21.70
N ASN A 2 22.19 -12.10 -21.51
CA ASN A 2 22.92 -12.58 -20.33
C ASN A 2 22.39 -11.84 -19.09
N ASN A 3 21.52 -12.49 -18.32
CA ASN A 3 21.23 -12.11 -16.94
C ASN A 3 22.59 -11.99 -16.24
N ARG A 4 22.91 -10.76 -15.80
CA ARG A 4 24.20 -10.34 -15.24
C ARG A 4 24.74 -11.42 -14.31
N LYS A 5 25.76 -12.16 -14.75
CA LYS A 5 26.22 -13.40 -14.09
C LYS A 5 26.74 -13.24 -12.65
N HIS A 6 26.89 -12.00 -12.15
CA HIS A 6 27.16 -11.70 -10.75
C HIS A 6 26.40 -10.43 -10.34
N LEU A 7 25.87 -10.38 -9.11
CA LEU A 7 25.25 -9.19 -8.53
C LEU A 7 26.28 -8.04 -8.59
N ARG A 8 26.13 -7.15 -9.57
CA ARG A 8 26.93 -5.94 -9.63
C ARG A 8 26.34 -4.92 -8.67
N PHE A 9 27.20 -4.30 -7.88
CA PHE A 9 26.88 -3.26 -6.93
C PHE A 9 27.48 -1.95 -7.40
N TYR A 10 26.76 -0.85 -7.22
CA TYR A 10 27.35 0.46 -7.44
C TYR A 10 28.44 0.74 -6.40
N THR A 11 29.49 1.44 -6.82
CA THR A 11 30.63 1.82 -5.99
C THR A 11 31.29 3.08 -6.56
N HIS A 12 32.20 3.66 -5.79
CA HIS A 12 33.04 4.77 -6.23
C HIS A 12 34.46 4.53 -5.73
N ILE A 13 35.26 3.79 -6.51
CA ILE A 13 36.67 3.53 -6.19
C ILE A 13 37.52 4.22 -7.24
N GLU A 14 38.30 5.20 -6.82
CA GLU A 14 39.32 5.83 -7.65
C GLU A 14 40.53 4.91 -7.80
N THR A 15 41.00 4.75 -9.03
CA THR A 15 42.17 3.96 -9.38
C THR A 15 43.03 4.74 -10.37
N PRO A 16 44.31 4.35 -10.57
CA PRO A 16 45.17 4.99 -11.58
C PRO A 16 44.58 4.95 -13.00
N TYR A 17 43.68 4.00 -13.27
CA TYR A 17 43.08 3.76 -14.57
C TYR A 17 41.74 4.50 -14.77
N GLY A 18 41.19 5.08 -13.71
CA GLY A 18 39.85 5.68 -13.71
C GLY A 18 39.03 5.26 -12.49
N VAL A 19 37.71 5.40 -12.59
CA VAL A 19 36.78 5.18 -11.47
C VAL A 19 35.99 3.90 -11.68
N ILE A 20 36.08 2.97 -10.74
CA ILE A 20 35.19 1.81 -10.72
C ILE A 20 33.79 2.29 -10.32
N LYS A 21 32.83 2.09 -11.23
CA LYS A 21 31.42 2.47 -11.07
C LYS A 21 30.57 1.34 -10.53
N ASN A 22 30.85 0.12 -11.00
CA ASN A 22 30.17 -1.08 -10.51
C ASN A 22 31.19 -2.18 -10.20
N ILE A 23 30.90 -3.00 -9.20
CA ILE A 23 31.78 -4.09 -8.75
C ILE A 23 30.96 -5.34 -8.39
N SER A 24 31.57 -6.50 -8.52
CA SER A 24 31.04 -7.81 -8.13
C SER A 24 32.20 -8.68 -7.63
N TYR A 25 31.91 -9.90 -7.17
CA TYR A 25 32.95 -10.85 -6.77
C TYR A 25 34.00 -11.10 -7.85
N GLU A 26 33.59 -11.23 -9.11
CA GLU A 26 34.45 -11.69 -10.20
C GLU A 26 34.79 -10.60 -11.22
N GLY A 27 34.34 -9.36 -11.00
CA GLY A 27 34.62 -8.31 -11.96
C GLY A 27 34.09 -6.93 -11.59
N ALA A 28 34.40 -5.97 -12.44
CA ALA A 28 34.03 -4.57 -12.25
C ALA A 28 33.72 -3.88 -13.59
N LEU A 29 33.07 -2.73 -13.52
CA LEU A 29 32.96 -1.78 -14.63
C LEU A 29 33.73 -0.53 -14.24
N ILE A 30 34.75 -0.20 -15.03
CA ILE A 30 35.58 0.99 -14.82
C ILE A 30 35.24 2.05 -15.87
N GLN A 31 35.02 3.27 -15.43
CA GLN A 31 35.02 4.45 -16.29
C GLN A 31 36.46 4.94 -16.39
N LEU A 32 37.04 4.85 -17.58
CA LEU A 32 38.43 5.20 -17.81
C LEU A 32 38.65 6.72 -17.72
N SER A 33 39.84 7.10 -17.24
CA SER A 33 40.29 8.49 -17.20
C SER A 33 40.60 9.06 -18.59
N SER A 34 41.06 8.22 -19.54
CA SER A 34 41.34 8.62 -20.92
C SER A 34 41.30 7.44 -21.90
N GLN A 35 41.23 7.72 -23.20
CA GLN A 35 41.36 6.68 -24.24
C GLN A 35 42.77 6.08 -24.32
N ASP A 36 43.81 6.82 -23.95
CA ASP A 36 45.17 6.28 -23.90
C ASP A 36 45.30 5.22 -22.80
N THR A 37 44.57 5.39 -21.70
CA THR A 37 44.48 4.40 -20.63
C THR A 37 43.90 3.08 -21.13
N LEU A 38 42.92 3.12 -22.05
CA LEU A 38 42.39 1.91 -22.69
C LEU A 38 43.48 1.14 -23.44
N LYS A 39 44.31 1.85 -24.22
CA LYS A 39 45.41 1.22 -24.99
C LYS A 39 46.41 0.55 -24.05
N THR A 40 46.83 1.25 -22.99
CA THR A 40 47.77 0.71 -22.00
C THR A 40 47.24 -0.54 -21.30
N ILE A 41 45.94 -0.59 -21.01
CA ILE A 41 45.32 -1.76 -20.38
C ILE A 41 45.17 -2.91 -21.39
N LEU A 42 44.82 -2.63 -22.65
CA LEU A 42 44.70 -3.66 -23.69
C LEU A 42 46.06 -4.27 -24.10
N GLU A 43 47.14 -3.48 -24.06
CA GLU A 43 48.51 -3.97 -24.30
C GLU A 43 49.01 -4.88 -23.16
N ASN A 44 48.52 -4.67 -21.94
CA ASN A 44 48.81 -5.52 -20.78
C ASN A 44 47.69 -6.55 -20.58
N ASN A 45 47.82 -7.72 -21.23
CA ASN A 45 46.87 -8.84 -21.15
C ASN A 45 46.43 -9.22 -19.72
N ASN A 46 47.23 -8.91 -18.70
CA ASN A 46 46.91 -9.00 -17.28
C ASN A 46 47.51 -7.81 -16.54
N PHE A 47 46.67 -7.02 -15.86
CA PHE A 47 47.10 -5.89 -15.04
C PHE A 47 46.56 -6.03 -13.62
N SER A 48 47.30 -5.52 -12.64
CA SER A 48 46.85 -5.45 -11.25
C SER A 48 46.07 -4.15 -11.03
N ILE A 49 44.89 -4.26 -10.41
CA ILE A 49 44.11 -3.13 -9.92
C ILE A 49 43.96 -3.26 -8.41
N LYS A 50 44.22 -2.17 -7.69
CA LYS A 50 44.01 -2.12 -6.23
C LYS A 50 42.56 -1.75 -5.95
N ILE A 51 41.83 -2.66 -5.33
CA ILE A 51 40.44 -2.48 -4.90
C ILE A 51 40.47 -2.35 -3.37
N ILE A 52 40.34 -1.11 -2.89
CA ILE A 52 40.52 -0.78 -1.47
C ILE A 52 41.94 -1.15 -1.00
N GLU A 53 42.11 -2.29 -0.34
CA GLU A 53 43.36 -2.81 0.19
C GLU A 53 43.83 -4.07 -0.58
N GLU A 54 42.96 -4.66 -1.39
CA GLU A 54 43.20 -5.92 -2.09
C GLU A 54 43.73 -5.67 -3.51
N GLU A 55 44.87 -6.25 -3.84
CA GLU A 55 45.44 -6.18 -5.18
C GLU A 55 44.93 -7.36 -6.03
N VAL A 56 44.25 -7.03 -7.12
CA VAL A 56 43.49 -8.00 -7.93
C VAL A 56 44.01 -7.97 -9.35
N LYS A 57 44.39 -9.14 -9.88
CA LYS A 57 44.71 -9.25 -11.31
C LYS A 57 43.42 -9.29 -12.12
N ALA A 58 43.35 -8.46 -13.15
CA ALA A 58 42.17 -8.29 -13.97
C ALA A 58 42.51 -8.35 -15.47
N LYS A 59 41.51 -8.76 -16.25
CA LYS A 59 41.50 -8.77 -17.71
C LYS A 59 40.39 -7.86 -18.22
N VAL A 60 40.67 -7.14 -19.30
CA VAL A 60 39.63 -6.37 -19.98
C VAL A 60 38.71 -7.32 -20.74
N VAL A 61 37.41 -7.17 -20.49
CA VAL A 61 36.34 -7.74 -21.30
C VAL A 61 35.65 -6.57 -21.98
N LEU A 62 35.88 -6.43 -23.29
CA LEU A 62 35.18 -5.43 -24.09
C LEU A 62 33.69 -5.79 -24.11
N ASP A 63 32.91 -5.04 -23.34
CA ASP A 63 31.47 -5.16 -23.33
C ASP A 63 30.95 -4.28 -24.48
N ASN A 64 30.40 -4.91 -25.53
CA ASN A 64 29.86 -4.22 -26.72
C ASN A 64 28.72 -3.23 -26.41
N LEU A 65 28.28 -3.15 -25.15
CA LEU A 65 27.07 -2.45 -24.73
C LEU A 65 27.25 -0.96 -24.42
N ASN A 66 28.47 -0.42 -24.26
CA ASN A 66 28.67 0.99 -23.86
C ASN A 66 29.87 1.68 -24.53
N GLN A 67 29.99 1.59 -25.86
CA GLN A 67 31.05 2.29 -26.61
C GLN A 67 30.98 3.84 -26.46
N ASN A 68 29.86 4.41 -26.00
CA ASN A 68 29.68 5.85 -25.90
C ASN A 68 30.22 6.50 -24.60
N ASN A 69 30.59 5.74 -23.56
CA ASN A 69 30.84 6.30 -22.21
C ASN A 69 32.25 6.06 -21.62
N ASN A 70 33.27 5.72 -22.42
CA ASN A 70 34.62 5.38 -21.91
C ASN A 70 34.61 4.32 -20.79
N CYS A 71 33.62 3.42 -20.79
CA CYS A 71 33.47 2.39 -19.76
C CYS A 71 33.94 1.03 -20.28
N VAL A 72 34.66 0.29 -19.42
CA VAL A 72 35.24 -1.01 -19.77
C VAL A 72 34.91 -2.04 -18.70
N GLY A 73 34.53 -3.25 -19.14
CA GLY A 73 34.34 -4.38 -18.26
C GLY A 73 35.68 -5.00 -17.85
N LEU A 74 35.82 -5.31 -16.56
CA LEU A 74 36.95 -6.02 -15.99
C LEU A 74 36.49 -7.37 -15.47
N LEU A 75 37.24 -8.43 -15.79
CA LEU A 75 37.09 -9.76 -15.20
C LEU A 75 38.30 -10.02 -14.30
N PHE A 76 38.06 -10.37 -13.05
CA PHE A 76 39.11 -10.70 -12.09
C PHE A 76 39.57 -12.14 -12.28
N GLU A 77 40.88 -12.38 -12.19
CA GLU A 77 41.43 -13.74 -12.27
C GLU A 77 41.04 -14.60 -11.07
N LYS A 78 40.83 -13.96 -9.92
CA LYS A 78 40.31 -14.58 -8.69
C LYS A 78 39.22 -13.67 -8.11
N PRO A 79 38.19 -14.25 -7.48
CA PRO A 79 37.19 -13.45 -6.80
C PRO A 79 37.81 -12.59 -5.70
N ILE A 80 37.33 -11.36 -5.55
CA ILE A 80 37.71 -10.51 -4.41
C ILE A 80 37.14 -11.05 -3.11
N SER A 81 37.78 -10.70 -1.98
CA SER A 81 37.25 -11.07 -0.67
C SER A 81 35.90 -10.41 -0.37
N LYS A 82 35.09 -11.09 0.45
CA LYS A 82 33.79 -10.58 0.91
C LYS A 82 33.90 -9.23 1.64
N ASP A 83 34.96 -9.06 2.44
CA ASP A 83 35.23 -7.81 3.16
C ASP A 83 35.51 -6.66 2.20
N THR A 84 36.37 -6.89 1.18
CA THR A 84 36.63 -5.91 0.13
C THR A 84 35.38 -5.51 -0.62
N LEU A 85 34.52 -6.47 -1.00
CA LEU A 85 33.25 -6.16 -1.67
C LEU A 85 32.33 -5.33 -0.77
N GLN A 86 32.18 -5.68 0.51
CA GLN A 86 31.35 -4.92 1.44
C GLN A 86 31.88 -3.49 1.67
N LYS A 87 33.20 -3.32 1.78
CA LYS A 87 33.83 -2.00 1.86
C LYS A 87 33.57 -1.19 0.59
N ALA A 88 33.69 -1.82 -0.58
CA ALA A 88 33.41 -1.19 -1.87
C ALA A 88 31.95 -0.72 -1.98
N ILE A 89 30.97 -1.56 -1.62
CA ILE A 89 29.54 -1.19 -1.65
C ILE A 89 29.27 0.06 -0.81
N LYS A 90 29.94 0.19 0.35
CA LYS A 90 29.77 1.34 1.26
C LYS A 90 30.32 2.66 0.71
N LEU A 91 31.23 2.62 -0.27
CA LEU A 91 31.75 3.84 -0.92
C LEU A 91 30.76 4.48 -1.89
N TYR A 92 29.69 3.77 -2.25
CA TYR A 92 28.67 4.36 -3.09
C TYR A 92 27.91 5.47 -2.35
N LYS A 93 27.81 6.64 -2.99
CA LYS A 93 27.05 7.76 -2.44
C LYS A 93 25.56 7.40 -2.45
N LYS A 94 24.96 7.35 -1.26
CA LYS A 94 23.52 7.13 -1.10
C LYS A 94 22.75 8.44 -1.28
N PRO A 95 21.45 8.37 -1.62
CA PRO A 95 20.60 9.54 -1.67
C PRO A 95 20.50 10.18 -0.29
N GLU A 96 20.49 11.50 -0.25
CA GLU A 96 20.33 12.27 0.97
C GLU A 96 18.95 12.05 1.59
N ARG A 97 18.94 11.81 2.90
CA ARG A 97 17.71 11.51 3.66
C ARG A 97 17.40 12.62 4.65
N VAL A 98 16.28 13.30 4.42
CA VAL A 98 15.73 14.28 5.37
C VAL A 98 14.98 13.53 6.46
N ARG A 99 15.49 13.57 7.69
CA ARG A 99 14.77 13.08 8.89
C ARG A 99 14.17 14.28 9.62
N LYS A 100 12.88 14.19 9.93
CA LYS A 100 12.18 15.13 10.81
C LYS A 100 11.79 14.37 12.07
N GLU A 101 12.11 14.92 13.23
CA GLU A 101 11.54 14.45 14.49
C GLU A 101 10.06 14.86 14.57
N PRO A 102 9.19 14.04 15.18
CA PRO A 102 7.80 14.39 15.38
C PRO A 102 7.64 15.71 16.13
N LYS A 103 6.81 16.62 15.61
CA LYS A 103 6.50 17.88 16.30
C LYS A 103 5.73 17.66 17.60
N LEU A 104 4.82 16.70 17.58
CA LEU A 104 3.95 16.28 18.66
C LEU A 104 4.06 14.76 18.82
N LYS A 105 3.75 14.25 20.01
CA LYS A 105 3.69 12.81 20.26
C LYS A 105 2.32 12.45 20.81
N ILE A 106 1.65 11.52 20.15
CA ILE A 106 0.40 10.93 20.63
C ILE A 106 0.75 9.64 21.36
N GLU A 107 0.69 9.74 22.68
CA GLU A 107 0.99 8.66 23.60
C GLU A 107 -0.22 7.74 23.82
N THR A 108 0.03 6.66 24.54
CA THR A 108 -0.92 5.53 24.70
C THR A 108 -2.14 5.90 25.57
N ASP A 109 -1.95 6.84 26.50
CA ASP A 109 -2.97 7.42 27.38
C ASP A 109 -4.00 8.24 26.61
N VAL A 110 -3.60 8.96 25.57
CA VAL A 110 -4.50 9.71 24.69
C VAL A 110 -5.51 8.76 24.02
N LEU A 111 -5.10 7.56 23.65
CA LEU A 111 -5.97 6.54 23.05
C LEU A 111 -7.02 5.99 24.03
N GLU A 112 -6.68 5.93 25.32
CA GLU A 112 -7.57 5.42 26.38
C GLU A 112 -8.55 6.48 26.89
N ALA A 113 -8.20 7.75 26.75
CA ALA A 113 -9.02 8.89 27.20
C ALA A 113 -9.98 9.42 26.11
N PHE A 114 -10.10 8.74 24.97
CA PHE A 114 -11.00 9.12 23.87
C PHE A 114 -12.45 8.72 24.18
N GLU A 115 -13.41 9.63 24.09
CA GLU A 115 -14.75 9.45 24.68
C GLU A 115 -15.60 8.36 23.97
N ALA A 116 -15.48 8.21 22.65
CA ALA A 116 -16.17 7.14 21.91
C ALA A 116 -15.67 5.72 22.29
N HIS A 117 -14.57 5.61 23.05
CA HIS A 117 -14.04 4.34 23.55
C HIS A 117 -15.07 3.59 24.40
N ASP A 118 -15.84 4.29 25.24
CA ASP A 118 -16.76 3.64 26.18
C ASP A 118 -18.03 3.11 25.49
N PHE A 119 -18.58 3.85 24.53
CA PHE A 119 -19.71 3.37 23.72
C PHE A 119 -19.33 2.11 22.94
N ILE A 120 -18.25 2.16 22.17
CA ILE A 120 -17.80 1.01 21.36
C ILE A 120 -17.50 -0.19 22.26
N LYS A 121 -16.80 0.02 23.37
CA LYS A 121 -16.50 -1.05 24.33
C LYS A 121 -17.77 -1.66 24.93
N GLY A 122 -18.83 -0.87 25.12
CA GLY A 122 -20.14 -1.34 25.58
C GLY A 122 -20.88 -2.21 24.55
N VAL A 123 -20.80 -1.87 23.26
CA VAL A 123 -21.48 -2.64 22.20
C VAL A 123 -20.66 -3.82 21.66
N MET A 124 -19.34 -3.83 21.87
CA MET A 124 -18.44 -4.86 21.34
C MET A 124 -18.77 -6.30 21.79
N PRO A 125 -19.09 -6.57 23.08
CA PRO A 125 -19.53 -7.90 23.50
C PRO A 125 -20.79 -8.38 22.78
N ILE A 126 -21.70 -7.45 22.49
CA ILE A 126 -22.95 -7.74 21.76
C ILE A 126 -22.61 -8.22 20.36
N ILE A 127 -21.78 -7.45 19.67
CA ILE A 127 -21.34 -7.77 18.32
C ILE A 127 -20.60 -9.10 18.25
N MET A 128 -19.66 -9.36 19.18
CA MET A 128 -18.90 -10.62 19.19
C MET A 128 -19.82 -11.83 19.29
N GLU A 129 -20.82 -11.76 20.17
CA GLU A 129 -21.82 -12.81 20.31
C GLU A 129 -22.71 -12.94 19.06
N LEU A 130 -23.08 -11.82 18.41
CA LEU A 130 -23.85 -11.86 17.16
C LEU A 130 -23.07 -12.47 15.98
N THR A 131 -21.75 -12.39 16.02
CA THR A 131 -20.85 -13.00 15.02
C THR A 131 -20.49 -14.45 15.33
N ASP A 132 -20.75 -14.95 16.54
CA ASP A 132 -20.50 -16.35 16.90
C ASP A 132 -21.53 -17.28 16.24
N GLU A 133 -21.04 -18.25 15.47
CA GLU A 133 -21.86 -19.30 14.85
C GLU A 133 -22.58 -20.17 15.91
N ASN A 134 -22.03 -20.22 17.13
CA ASN A 134 -22.58 -20.98 18.26
C ASN A 134 -23.48 -20.15 19.20
N THR A 135 -23.83 -18.92 18.81
CA THR A 135 -24.75 -18.10 19.60
C THR A 135 -26.16 -18.71 19.65
N ASN A 136 -26.92 -18.35 20.68
CA ASN A 136 -28.30 -18.78 20.86
C ASN A 136 -29.20 -17.64 21.36
N ILE A 137 -30.51 -17.91 21.38
CA ILE A 137 -31.54 -16.92 21.73
C ILE A 137 -31.32 -16.33 23.12
N ASP A 138 -30.91 -17.14 24.10
CA ASP A 138 -30.72 -16.69 25.48
C ASP A 138 -29.52 -15.75 25.64
N LYS A 139 -28.42 -16.03 24.93
CA LYS A 139 -27.24 -15.18 24.92
C LYS A 139 -27.52 -13.83 24.27
N ILE A 140 -28.17 -13.83 23.10
CA ILE A 140 -28.56 -12.58 22.41
C ILE A 140 -29.57 -11.79 23.24
N TYR A 141 -30.53 -12.45 23.88
CA TYR A 141 -31.48 -11.81 24.78
C TYR A 141 -30.79 -11.05 25.91
N ALA A 142 -29.85 -11.70 26.60
CA ALA A 142 -29.13 -11.12 27.72
C ALA A 142 -28.36 -9.84 27.33
N LEU A 143 -27.94 -9.75 26.07
CA LEU A 143 -27.17 -8.63 25.52
C LEU A 143 -28.09 -7.48 25.06
N ILE A 144 -29.18 -7.78 24.34
CA ILE A 144 -30.13 -6.77 23.86
C ILE A 144 -30.87 -6.09 25.01
N LYS A 145 -31.17 -6.81 26.10
CA LYS A 145 -31.85 -6.27 27.30
C LYS A 145 -31.11 -5.07 27.92
N ASN A 146 -29.81 -4.93 27.68
CA ASN A 146 -29.01 -3.83 28.19
C ASN A 146 -29.04 -2.58 27.27
N MET A 147 -29.80 -2.62 26.16
CA MET A 147 -29.99 -1.52 25.21
C MET A 147 -31.49 -1.24 24.98
N PRO A 148 -32.15 -0.44 25.85
CA PRO A 148 -33.61 -0.26 25.83
C PRO A 148 -34.18 0.28 24.50
N THR A 149 -33.44 1.17 23.84
CA THR A 149 -33.81 1.74 22.52
C THR A 149 -33.86 0.68 21.43
N LEU A 150 -32.88 -0.22 21.41
CA LEU A 150 -32.83 -1.36 20.49
C LEU A 150 -33.95 -2.36 20.76
N GLU A 151 -34.27 -2.61 22.03
CA GLU A 151 -35.37 -3.49 22.43
C GLU A 151 -36.72 -3.00 21.88
N GLU A 152 -37.02 -1.71 22.02
CA GLU A 152 -38.25 -1.13 21.49
C GLU A 152 -38.35 -1.23 19.95
N ASP A 153 -37.25 -0.98 19.24
CA ASP A 153 -37.24 -1.03 17.77
C ASP A 153 -37.39 -2.46 17.25
N ILE A 154 -36.78 -3.44 17.90
CA ILE A 154 -36.97 -4.86 17.58
C ILE A 154 -38.42 -5.30 17.79
N LEU A 155 -39.05 -4.87 18.89
CA LEU A 155 -40.46 -5.17 19.16
C LEU A 155 -41.39 -4.54 18.11
N LYS A 156 -41.16 -3.28 17.73
CA LYS A 156 -41.91 -2.61 16.65
C LYS A 156 -41.79 -3.37 15.33
N ILE A 157 -40.58 -3.79 14.97
CA ILE A 157 -40.33 -4.54 13.73
C ILE A 157 -40.98 -5.93 13.80
N ALA A 158 -40.86 -6.64 14.92
CA ALA A 158 -41.47 -7.97 15.10
C ALA A 158 -43.00 -7.93 14.96
N ASN A 159 -43.63 -6.87 15.45
CA ASN A 159 -45.07 -6.66 15.34
C ASN A 159 -45.51 -6.20 13.93
N ASN A 160 -44.60 -5.62 13.13
CA ASN A 160 -44.86 -5.17 11.75
C ASN A 160 -44.44 -6.16 10.65
N ALA A 161 -43.55 -7.12 10.94
CA ALA A 161 -42.89 -7.99 9.94
C ALA A 161 -43.84 -8.94 9.18
N TYR A 162 -45.09 -9.06 9.63
CA TYR A 162 -46.14 -9.79 8.94
C TYR A 162 -47.43 -8.97 9.05
N SER A 163 -47.84 -8.36 7.95
CA SER A 163 -49.15 -7.74 7.82
C SER A 163 -50.23 -8.79 8.15
N ASN A 164 -50.84 -8.65 9.33
CA ASN A 164 -52.03 -9.34 9.81
C ASN A 164 -51.95 -10.86 10.02
N LYS A 165 -51.84 -11.26 11.31
CA LYS A 165 -52.62 -12.29 12.05
C LYS A 165 -51.75 -12.93 13.14
N GLY A 166 -51.73 -12.36 14.34
CA GLY A 166 -51.08 -13.00 15.49
C GLY A 166 -50.85 -12.06 16.66
N ILE A 167 -50.81 -12.66 17.86
CA ILE A 167 -50.62 -12.06 19.19
C ILE A 167 -49.54 -10.98 19.18
N ASP A 168 -49.84 -9.86 19.86
CA ASP A 168 -48.92 -8.75 20.08
C ASP A 168 -47.73 -9.20 20.93
N ILE A 169 -46.52 -9.04 20.39
CA ILE A 169 -45.30 -9.47 21.08
C ILE A 169 -44.86 -8.36 22.04
N LYS A 170 -44.74 -8.72 23.32
CA LYS A 170 -44.33 -7.82 24.40
C LYS A 170 -42.97 -8.13 25.00
N ASP A 171 -42.38 -9.27 24.65
CA ASP A 171 -41.09 -9.71 25.14
C ASP A 171 -40.12 -10.01 23.98
N ILE A 172 -38.86 -9.68 24.18
CA ILE A 172 -37.86 -9.76 23.11
C ILE A 172 -37.49 -11.21 22.76
N LYS A 173 -37.65 -12.18 23.67
CA LYS A 173 -37.39 -13.60 23.34
C LYS A 173 -38.39 -14.08 22.29
N SER A 174 -39.67 -13.77 22.47
CA SER A 174 -40.72 -14.01 21.48
C SER A 174 -40.47 -13.24 20.19
N ALA A 175 -39.96 -12.01 20.26
CA ALA A 175 -39.58 -11.22 19.08
C ALA A 175 -38.44 -11.89 18.28
N ILE A 176 -37.42 -12.40 18.98
CA ILE A 176 -36.28 -13.11 18.39
C ILE A 176 -36.74 -14.41 17.72
N ILE A 177 -37.65 -15.16 18.36
CA ILE A 177 -38.22 -16.38 17.78
C ILE A 177 -39.01 -16.06 16.50
N ARG A 178 -39.83 -14.99 16.51
CA ARG A 178 -40.66 -14.60 15.35
C ARG A 178 -39.86 -14.04 14.19
N LEU A 179 -38.84 -13.23 14.46
CA LEU A 179 -37.99 -12.64 13.42
C LEU A 179 -36.91 -13.60 12.92
N GLY A 180 -36.49 -14.55 13.77
CA GLY A 180 -35.35 -15.41 13.54
C GLY A 180 -34.02 -14.71 13.83
N LEU A 181 -33.04 -15.51 14.29
CA LEU A 181 -31.72 -15.02 14.72
C LEU A 181 -31.00 -14.21 13.63
N SER A 182 -31.07 -14.63 12.37
CA SER A 182 -30.42 -13.91 11.25
C SER A 182 -30.94 -12.47 11.10
N ARG A 183 -32.25 -12.26 11.19
CA ARG A 183 -32.82 -10.90 11.07
C ARG A 183 -32.50 -10.05 12.29
N ILE A 184 -32.55 -10.63 13.49
CA ILE A 184 -32.18 -9.92 14.71
C ILE A 184 -30.72 -9.48 14.66
N ARG A 185 -29.81 -10.33 14.18
CA ARG A 185 -28.40 -9.97 13.95
C ARG A 185 -28.30 -8.77 13.01
N ASP A 186 -28.94 -8.83 11.85
CA ASP A 186 -28.91 -7.74 10.87
C ASP A 186 -29.48 -6.42 11.42
N PHE A 187 -30.60 -6.48 12.13
CA PHE A 187 -31.23 -5.28 12.72
C PHE A 187 -30.39 -4.69 13.85
N THR A 188 -29.88 -5.53 14.74
CA THR A 188 -29.04 -5.10 15.86
C THR A 188 -27.76 -4.44 15.36
N LEU A 189 -27.09 -5.05 14.38
CA LEU A 189 -25.90 -4.46 13.77
C LEU A 189 -26.23 -3.16 13.04
N LYS A 190 -27.38 -3.07 12.33
CA LYS A 190 -27.81 -1.82 11.68
C LYS A 190 -28.04 -0.70 12.70
N ALA A 191 -28.68 -1.02 13.83
CA ALA A 191 -28.94 -0.06 14.89
C ALA A 191 -27.64 0.42 15.55
N ILE A 192 -26.73 -0.50 15.91
CA ILE A 192 -25.42 -0.15 16.50
C ILE A 192 -24.61 0.71 15.53
N SER A 193 -24.54 0.35 14.24
CA SER A 193 -23.82 1.17 13.25
C SER A 193 -24.44 2.57 13.11
N LYS A 194 -25.77 2.70 13.18
CA LYS A 194 -26.45 3.99 13.12
C LYS A 194 -26.19 4.83 14.38
N GLU A 195 -26.22 4.20 15.54
CA GLU A 195 -25.96 4.84 16.83
C GLU A 195 -24.50 5.29 16.93
N ALA A 196 -23.55 4.46 16.49
CA ALA A 196 -22.13 4.83 16.37
C ALA A 196 -21.97 6.11 15.55
N ILE A 197 -22.55 6.19 14.34
CA ILE A 197 -22.50 7.40 13.51
C ILE A 197 -23.12 8.62 14.23
N THR A 198 -24.14 8.41 15.05
CA THR A 198 -24.82 9.49 15.79
C THR A 198 -23.96 9.97 16.96
N GLU A 199 -23.32 9.06 17.70
CA GLU A 199 -22.35 9.38 18.77
C GLU A 199 -21.18 10.18 18.21
N TYR A 200 -20.67 9.80 17.04
CA TYR A 200 -19.60 10.56 16.38
C TYR A 200 -20.08 11.93 15.87
N LYS A 201 -21.38 12.15 15.64
CA LYS A 201 -21.91 13.35 14.96
C LYS A 201 -21.57 14.66 15.68
N ASP A 202 -21.50 14.67 17.01
CA ASP A 202 -21.16 15.87 17.77
C ASP A 202 -19.66 16.19 17.73
N GLU A 203 -18.80 15.16 17.69
CA GLU A 203 -17.35 15.27 17.46
C GLU A 203 -17.02 15.62 15.99
N LEU A 204 -17.91 15.24 15.07
CA LEU A 204 -17.80 15.36 13.61
C LEU A 204 -18.41 16.64 13.02
N LYS A 205 -18.85 17.63 13.82
CA LYS A 205 -19.47 18.87 13.28
C LYS A 205 -18.62 19.59 12.21
N GLU A 206 -17.30 19.41 12.26
CA GLU A 206 -16.34 19.97 11.30
C GLU A 206 -15.87 18.98 10.21
N LEU A 207 -16.41 17.76 10.19
CA LEU A 207 -16.00 16.63 9.34
C LEU A 207 -17.09 16.12 8.37
N THR A 208 -18.10 16.94 8.08
CA THR A 208 -19.23 16.56 7.22
C THR A 208 -18.84 15.99 5.84
N GLU A 209 -17.71 16.42 5.28
CA GLU A 209 -17.18 15.88 4.03
C GLU A 209 -16.67 14.44 4.15
N ILE A 210 -16.17 14.06 5.32
CA ILE A 210 -15.67 12.71 5.60
C ILE A 210 -16.80 11.73 5.78
N GLU A 211 -17.90 12.16 6.39
CA GLU A 211 -19.07 11.31 6.59
C GLU A 211 -19.54 10.73 5.25
N GLN A 212 -19.65 11.56 4.22
CA GLN A 212 -19.99 11.10 2.87
C GLN A 212 -18.95 10.13 2.31
N ILE A 213 -17.66 10.41 2.51
CA ILE A 213 -16.54 9.56 2.05
C ILE A 213 -16.61 8.16 2.67
N LEU A 214 -16.85 8.07 3.98
CA LEU A 214 -16.89 6.80 4.70
C LEU A 214 -18.16 6.01 4.39
N ILE A 215 -19.31 6.69 4.29
CA ILE A 215 -20.58 6.04 3.93
C ILE A 215 -20.49 5.44 2.52
N ILE A 216 -19.97 6.18 1.54
CA ILE A 216 -19.80 5.62 0.18
C ILE A 216 -18.75 4.52 0.15
N GLN A 217 -17.65 4.66 0.89
CA GLN A 217 -16.64 3.61 0.99
C GLN A 217 -17.22 2.32 1.53
N THR A 218 -18.02 2.42 2.59
CA THR A 218 -18.70 1.28 3.22
C THR A 218 -19.66 0.61 2.25
N ALA A 219 -20.47 1.38 1.53
CA ALA A 219 -21.37 0.83 0.51
C ALA A 219 -20.63 0.16 -0.66
N ILE A 220 -19.48 0.70 -1.08
CA ILE A 220 -18.64 0.05 -2.10
C ILE A 220 -18.04 -1.24 -1.52
N PHE A 221 -17.49 -1.18 -0.31
CA PHE A 221 -16.89 -2.31 0.40
C PHE A 221 -17.88 -3.48 0.48
N ASP A 222 -19.11 -3.23 0.93
CA ASP A 222 -20.18 -4.23 1.02
C ASP A 222 -20.46 -4.91 -0.32
N ASN A 223 -20.60 -4.10 -1.37
CA ASN A 223 -20.90 -4.60 -2.70
C ASN A 223 -19.75 -5.44 -3.28
N ILE A 224 -18.50 -5.12 -2.95
CA ILE A 224 -17.34 -5.93 -3.33
C ILE A 224 -17.25 -7.20 -2.48
N CYS A 225 -17.49 -7.12 -1.17
CA CYS A 225 -17.50 -8.27 -0.28
C CYS A 225 -18.52 -9.34 -0.72
N GLN A 226 -19.69 -8.92 -1.20
CA GLN A 226 -20.72 -9.83 -1.73
C GLN A 226 -20.24 -10.68 -2.91
N ILE A 227 -19.33 -10.16 -3.73
CA ILE A 227 -18.80 -10.88 -4.90
C ILE A 227 -17.45 -11.55 -4.64
N ALA A 228 -16.65 -11.03 -3.69
CA ALA A 228 -15.26 -11.45 -3.48
C ALA A 228 -15.04 -12.34 -2.24
N CYS A 229 -15.80 -12.16 -1.15
CA CYS A 229 -15.49 -12.74 0.16
C CYS A 229 -16.50 -13.78 0.67
N THR A 230 -17.57 -14.09 -0.08
CA THR A 230 -18.61 -15.11 0.20
C THR A 230 -19.45 -14.95 1.49
N GLN A 231 -19.00 -14.20 2.50
CA GLN A 231 -19.77 -13.93 3.72
C GLN A 231 -20.07 -12.43 3.85
N LYS A 232 -21.37 -12.10 3.88
CA LYS A 232 -21.84 -10.76 4.26
C LYS A 232 -21.78 -10.65 5.77
N SER A 233 -21.10 -9.63 6.29
CA SER A 233 -21.19 -9.26 7.70
C SER A 233 -21.37 -7.76 7.80
N ARG A 234 -22.57 -7.34 8.22
CA ARG A 234 -22.92 -5.94 8.53
C ARG A 234 -22.02 -5.30 9.58
N PHE A 235 -21.25 -6.12 10.29
CA PHE A 235 -20.27 -5.66 11.23
C PHE A 235 -19.02 -5.06 10.55
N TYR A 236 -18.66 -5.48 9.34
CA TYR A 236 -17.60 -4.79 8.60
C TYR A 236 -18.00 -3.36 8.28
N ASP A 237 -19.30 -3.05 8.13
CA ASP A 237 -19.80 -1.69 7.98
C ASP A 237 -19.34 -0.82 9.17
N LEU A 238 -19.54 -1.31 10.40
CA LEU A 238 -19.09 -0.62 11.61
C LEU A 238 -17.57 -0.45 11.62
N LEU A 239 -16.81 -1.51 11.35
CA LEU A 239 -15.35 -1.44 11.36
C LEU A 239 -14.79 -0.50 10.28
N MET A 240 -15.42 -0.44 9.11
CA MET A 240 -15.06 0.48 8.05
C MET A 240 -15.33 1.93 8.46
N LEU A 241 -16.44 2.20 9.15
CA LEU A 241 -16.73 3.53 9.70
C LEU A 241 -15.72 3.93 10.79
N SER A 242 -15.38 3.00 11.68
CA SER A 242 -14.37 3.18 12.74
C SER A 242 -12.94 3.38 12.20
N MET A 243 -12.69 3.26 10.90
CA MET A 243 -11.43 3.72 10.30
C MET A 243 -11.17 5.22 10.48
N ILE A 244 -12.16 5.99 10.95
CA ILE A 244 -11.99 7.41 11.26
C ILE A 244 -11.49 7.67 12.69
N ASP A 245 -11.52 6.68 13.58
CA ASP A 245 -11.26 6.89 15.01
C ASP A 245 -9.87 7.48 15.27
N GLY A 246 -8.84 7.04 14.54
CA GLY A 246 -7.49 7.58 14.61
C GLY A 246 -7.40 9.07 14.28
N LEU A 247 -8.27 9.55 13.39
CA LEU A 247 -8.38 10.97 13.08
C LEU A 247 -9.15 11.73 14.16
N LEU A 248 -10.22 11.14 14.70
CA LEU A 248 -10.98 11.73 15.80
C LEU A 248 -10.11 11.90 17.04
N ILE A 249 -9.31 10.90 17.38
CA ILE A 249 -8.31 10.94 18.45
C ILE A 249 -7.33 12.11 18.24
N VAL A 250 -6.87 12.31 16.99
CA VAL A 250 -5.98 13.44 16.67
C VAL A 250 -6.70 14.78 16.86
N ILE A 251 -7.94 14.90 16.40
CA ILE A 251 -8.70 16.14 16.53
C ILE A 251 -8.98 16.46 18.00
N ASP A 252 -9.40 15.46 18.79
CA ASP A 252 -9.61 15.60 20.24
C ASP A 252 -8.31 16.02 20.96
N PHE A 253 -7.19 15.34 20.66
CA PHE A 253 -5.88 15.70 21.17
C PHE A 253 -5.51 17.16 20.85
N LEU A 254 -5.72 17.60 19.61
CA LEU A 254 -5.42 18.97 19.18
C LEU A 254 -6.34 19.99 19.84
N ASN A 255 -7.62 19.67 20.05
CA ASN A 255 -8.58 20.52 20.76
C ASN A 255 -8.17 20.69 22.24
N LYS A 256 -7.92 19.59 22.95
CA LYS A 256 -7.50 19.59 24.36
C LYS A 256 -6.22 20.40 24.58
N ASN A 257 -5.29 20.32 23.64
CA ASN A 257 -4.00 21.04 23.70
C ASN A 257 -4.00 22.41 22.98
N LYS A 258 -5.15 22.86 22.45
CA LYS A 258 -5.33 24.17 21.78
C LYS A 258 -4.41 24.40 20.56
N TYR A 259 -4.11 23.35 19.80
CA TYR A 259 -3.27 23.42 18.59
C TYR A 259 -4.10 23.72 17.32
N ASN A 260 -4.76 24.88 17.28
CA ASN A 260 -5.72 25.23 16.23
C ASN A 260 -5.14 25.28 14.80
N ASP A 261 -3.90 25.74 14.64
CA ASP A 261 -3.25 25.83 13.31
C ASP A 261 -2.99 24.43 12.73
N ILE A 262 -2.52 23.51 13.58
CA ILE A 262 -2.25 22.12 13.19
C ILE A 262 -3.57 21.40 12.92
N LYS A 263 -4.60 21.64 13.74
CA LYS A 263 -5.96 21.14 13.49
C LYS A 263 -6.46 21.57 12.11
N THR A 264 -6.34 22.85 11.78
CA THR A 264 -6.75 23.38 10.46
C THR A 264 -6.00 22.71 9.31
N GLN A 265 -4.70 22.44 9.47
CA GLN A 265 -3.92 21.70 8.49
C GLN A 265 -4.44 20.28 8.32
N ILE A 266 -4.62 19.53 9.41
CA ILE A 266 -5.17 18.16 9.38
C ILE A 266 -6.55 18.14 8.73
N LEU A 267 -7.45 19.06 9.10
CA LEU A 267 -8.77 19.20 8.51
C LEU A 267 -8.70 19.45 7.00
N ASN A 268 -7.69 20.15 6.51
CA ASN A 268 -7.48 20.35 5.08
C ASN A 268 -6.93 19.10 4.34
N LEU A 269 -6.26 18.17 5.04
CA LEU A 269 -5.73 16.91 4.47
C LEU A 269 -6.81 15.83 4.29
N ILE A 270 -8.01 16.04 4.82
CA ILE A 270 -9.06 15.01 4.88
C ILE A 270 -10.32 15.41 4.09
N LYS A 271 -10.38 16.65 3.57
CA LYS A 271 -11.51 17.19 2.78
C LYS A 271 -11.84 16.42 1.50
N THR A 272 -10.90 15.65 0.97
CA THR A 272 -11.11 14.90 -0.27
C THR A 272 -10.51 13.50 -0.20
N PRO A 273 -11.09 12.51 -0.91
CA PRO A 273 -10.55 11.16 -0.97
C PRO A 273 -9.08 11.08 -1.37
N SER A 274 -8.65 11.86 -2.37
CA SER A 274 -7.24 11.93 -2.80
C SER A 274 -6.33 12.35 -1.67
N LYS A 275 -6.70 13.36 -0.88
CA LYS A 275 -5.88 13.80 0.26
C LYS A 275 -5.94 12.80 1.41
N LEU A 276 -7.14 12.33 1.78
CA LEU A 276 -7.36 11.39 2.89
C LEU A 276 -6.52 10.11 2.74
N TYR A 277 -6.46 9.58 1.51
CA TYR A 277 -5.73 8.36 1.21
C TYR A 277 -4.31 8.60 0.68
N SER A 278 -3.88 9.86 0.46
CA SER A 278 -2.55 10.12 -0.12
C SER A 278 -1.42 9.62 0.77
N TYR A 279 -0.36 9.13 0.13
CA TYR A 279 0.90 8.84 0.82
C TYR A 279 1.51 10.09 1.46
N ILE A 280 1.34 11.26 0.85
CA ILE A 280 1.85 12.54 1.37
C ILE A 280 1.19 12.87 2.72
N SER A 281 -0.12 12.66 2.87
CA SER A 281 -0.80 12.81 4.18
C SER A 281 -0.17 11.90 5.24
N ARG A 282 0.13 10.63 4.92
CA ARG A 282 0.81 9.72 5.84
C ARG A 282 2.23 10.19 6.20
N VAL A 283 2.95 10.84 5.27
CA VAL A 283 4.26 11.45 5.56
C VAL A 283 4.09 12.64 6.50
N PHE A 284 3.15 13.52 6.22
CA PHE A 284 2.84 14.69 7.05
C PHE A 284 2.46 14.26 8.47
N GLU A 285 1.55 13.30 8.61
CA GLU A 285 1.10 12.79 9.91
C GLU A 285 2.24 12.17 10.72
N LYS A 286 3.13 11.39 10.08
CA LYS A 286 4.32 10.84 10.77
C LYS A 286 5.26 11.93 11.24
N ASP A 287 5.49 12.97 10.43
CA ASP A 287 6.36 14.07 10.80
C ASP A 287 5.69 14.99 11.84
N MET A 288 4.35 15.00 11.93
CA MET A 288 3.59 15.76 12.90
C MET A 288 3.46 15.03 14.24
N PHE A 289 3.09 13.75 14.24
CA PHE A 289 2.67 12.99 15.43
C PHE A 289 3.54 11.78 15.76
N GLY A 290 4.50 11.44 14.88
CA GLY A 290 5.32 10.22 14.98
C GLY A 290 4.62 8.95 14.49
N LYS A 291 3.31 9.03 14.26
CA LYS A 291 2.44 7.95 13.79
C LYS A 291 1.51 8.52 12.72
N ASP A 292 1.11 7.68 11.76
CA ASP A 292 0.05 8.04 10.82
C ASP A 292 -1.31 7.52 11.29
N MET A 293 -2.39 7.91 10.62
CA MET A 293 -3.75 7.51 11.03
C MET A 293 -3.96 5.99 10.98
N ILE A 294 -3.28 5.26 10.09
CA ILE A 294 -3.40 3.81 10.00
C ILE A 294 -2.77 3.16 11.25
N LYS A 295 -1.62 3.69 11.69
CA LYS A 295 -0.96 3.27 12.92
C LYS A 295 -1.84 3.56 14.15
N LEU A 296 -2.44 4.75 14.22
CA LEU A 296 -3.33 5.13 15.32
C LEU A 296 -4.58 4.25 15.36
N ASN A 297 -5.23 4.02 14.20
CA ASN A 297 -6.38 3.10 14.10
C ASN A 297 -6.02 1.71 14.59
N LYS A 298 -4.87 1.17 14.18
CA LYS A 298 -4.42 -0.15 14.65
C LYS A 298 -4.28 -0.19 16.17
N GLU A 299 -3.60 0.79 16.74
CA GLU A 299 -3.38 0.85 18.20
C GLU A 299 -4.70 1.05 18.97
N TYR A 300 -5.64 1.81 18.41
CA TYR A 300 -6.98 1.97 18.99
C TYR A 300 -7.80 0.67 18.90
N PHE A 301 -7.85 0.03 17.73
CA PHE A 301 -8.61 -1.20 17.54
C PHE A 301 -8.11 -2.36 18.39
N GLU A 302 -6.79 -2.49 18.60
CA GLU A 302 -6.25 -3.50 19.50
C GLU A 302 -6.75 -3.35 20.94
N LYS A 303 -7.06 -2.12 21.36
CA LYS A 303 -7.59 -1.84 22.70
C LYS A 303 -9.11 -1.99 22.78
N VAL A 304 -9.82 -1.63 21.71
CA VAL A 304 -11.29 -1.44 21.75
C VAL A 304 -12.03 -2.56 21.02
N PHE A 305 -11.59 -2.91 19.81
CA PHE A 305 -12.21 -3.90 18.93
C PHE A 305 -11.48 -5.25 19.01
N TYR A 306 -11.25 -5.73 20.24
CA TYR A 306 -10.57 -7.00 20.48
C TYR A 306 -11.25 -8.14 19.68
N GLY A 307 -10.45 -9.02 19.06
CA GLY A 307 -10.96 -10.12 18.23
C GLY A 307 -11.02 -9.84 16.72
N PHE A 308 -10.75 -8.61 16.26
CA PHE A 308 -10.80 -8.23 14.83
C PHE A 308 -9.43 -7.89 14.22
N ASP A 309 -8.40 -8.57 14.71
CA ASP A 309 -7.00 -8.41 14.27
C ASP A 309 -6.85 -8.55 12.74
N ASP A 310 -7.57 -9.49 12.12
CA ASP A 310 -7.53 -9.71 10.68
C ASP A 310 -8.09 -8.55 9.86
N PHE A 311 -9.09 -7.83 10.37
CA PHE A 311 -9.60 -6.64 9.71
C PHE A 311 -8.55 -5.52 9.72
N ILE A 312 -7.86 -5.32 10.84
CA ILE A 312 -6.78 -4.32 10.93
C ILE A 312 -5.60 -4.64 10.02
N LYS A 313 -5.18 -5.91 9.98
CA LYS A 313 -4.17 -6.37 9.01
C LYS A 313 -4.64 -6.11 7.58
N SER A 314 -5.92 -6.35 7.29
CA SER A 314 -6.50 -6.11 5.98
C SER A 314 -6.46 -4.63 5.58
N ILE A 315 -6.62 -3.70 6.53
CA ILE A 315 -6.45 -2.25 6.28
C ILE A 315 -5.01 -1.94 5.87
N ILE A 316 -4.02 -2.47 6.62
CA ILE A 316 -2.60 -2.23 6.35
C ILE A 316 -2.21 -2.79 4.97
N ILE A 317 -2.65 -4.01 4.65
CA ILE A 317 -2.39 -4.67 3.36
C ILE A 317 -3.15 -3.95 2.24
N GLY A 318 -4.42 -3.60 2.44
CA GLY A 318 -5.26 -2.94 1.45
C GLY A 318 -4.75 -1.55 1.09
N TYR A 319 -4.30 -0.78 2.10
CA TYR A 319 -3.63 0.49 1.86
C TYR A 319 -2.26 0.30 1.18
N SER A 320 -1.51 -0.74 1.54
CA SER A 320 -0.27 -1.09 0.83
C SER A 320 -0.51 -1.51 -0.62
N SER A 321 -1.65 -2.12 -0.94
CA SER A 321 -2.05 -2.44 -2.31
C SER A 321 -2.46 -1.19 -3.09
N TYR A 322 -3.09 -0.23 -2.43
CA TYR A 322 -3.40 1.09 -3.00
C TYR A 322 -2.15 1.95 -3.25
N ALA A 323 -1.25 2.01 -2.27
CA ALA A 323 0.00 2.78 -2.32
C ALA A 323 1.19 1.88 -1.94
N PRO A 324 1.76 1.11 -2.89
CA PRO A 324 2.81 0.12 -2.61
C PRO A 324 4.09 0.67 -1.97
N TYR A 325 4.35 1.96 -2.17
CA TYR A 325 5.46 2.72 -1.59
C TYR A 325 5.22 3.15 -0.13
N TYR A 326 4.02 2.91 0.41
CA TYR A 326 3.75 3.05 1.85
C TYR A 326 4.57 2.05 2.67
N LYS A 327 5.07 2.52 3.82
CA LYS A 327 5.77 1.70 4.81
C LYS A 327 5.05 1.79 6.14
N TYR A 328 4.49 0.67 6.57
CA TYR A 328 4.06 0.46 7.95
C TYR A 328 5.25 -0.04 8.78
N SER A 329 5.32 0.34 10.04
CA SER A 329 6.37 -0.13 10.96
C SER A 329 5.74 -0.65 12.24
N THR A 330 6.20 -1.82 12.66
CA THR A 330 5.76 -2.51 13.88
C THR A 330 6.99 -3.06 14.59
N SER A 331 6.90 -3.20 15.92
CA SER A 331 7.96 -3.77 16.74
C SER A 331 8.06 -5.29 16.60
N LYS A 332 6.92 -5.96 16.29
CA LYS A 332 6.84 -7.39 16.00
C LYS A 332 6.10 -7.60 14.69
N LYS A 333 6.60 -8.54 13.88
CA LYS A 333 5.93 -8.93 12.62
C LYS A 333 4.55 -9.53 12.93
N LEU A 334 3.59 -9.22 12.07
CA LEU A 334 2.20 -9.67 12.18
C LEU A 334 1.99 -10.92 11.33
N GLN A 335 1.20 -11.88 11.82
CA GLN A 335 0.82 -13.07 11.04
C GLN A 335 -0.35 -12.75 10.12
N ILE A 336 -0.28 -13.20 8.88
CA ILE A 336 -1.32 -13.02 7.87
C ILE A 336 -2.24 -14.23 7.86
N SER A 337 -3.55 -14.00 7.73
CA SER A 337 -4.54 -15.03 7.46
C SER A 337 -5.16 -14.84 6.08
N LYS A 338 -5.75 -15.92 5.55
CA LYS A 338 -6.60 -15.88 4.36
C LYS A 338 -7.70 -14.81 4.42
N GLN A 339 -8.33 -14.63 5.58
CA GLN A 339 -9.39 -13.65 5.78
C GLN A 339 -8.85 -12.22 5.65
N ALA A 340 -7.69 -11.92 6.26
CA ALA A 340 -7.03 -10.63 6.12
C ALA A 340 -6.69 -10.31 4.65
N ILE A 341 -6.21 -11.30 3.89
CA ILE A 341 -5.92 -11.15 2.45
C ILE A 341 -7.19 -10.85 1.66
N ASN A 342 -8.26 -11.64 1.84
CA ASN A 342 -9.52 -11.44 1.12
C ASN A 342 -10.11 -10.05 1.36
N LEU A 343 -10.16 -9.61 2.62
CA LEU A 343 -10.68 -8.30 2.98
C LEU A 343 -9.79 -7.15 2.47
N SER A 344 -8.48 -7.36 2.40
CA SER A 344 -7.55 -6.31 1.98
C SER A 344 -7.79 -5.85 0.54
N PHE A 345 -8.18 -6.78 -0.33
CA PHE A 345 -8.54 -6.49 -1.71
C PHE A 345 -9.81 -5.64 -1.79
N THR A 346 -10.81 -5.94 -0.95
CA THR A 346 -12.03 -5.14 -0.84
C THR A 346 -11.72 -3.71 -0.38
N ILE A 347 -10.85 -3.55 0.63
CA ILE A 347 -10.40 -2.23 1.11
C ILE A 347 -9.70 -1.45 -0.01
N TYR A 348 -8.75 -2.07 -0.70
CA TYR A 348 -8.04 -1.47 -1.83
C TYR A 348 -9.00 -0.93 -2.89
N LEU A 349 -9.96 -1.74 -3.32
CA LEU A 349 -10.93 -1.32 -4.34
C LEU A 349 -11.93 -0.29 -3.83
N SER A 350 -12.31 -0.33 -2.55
CA SER A 350 -13.18 0.68 -1.95
C SER A 350 -12.54 2.07 -2.04
N ILE A 351 -11.23 2.18 -1.75
CA ILE A 351 -10.47 3.44 -1.85
C ILE A 351 -10.51 3.97 -3.29
N LEU A 352 -10.26 3.11 -4.29
CA LEU A 352 -10.31 3.50 -5.70
C LEU A 352 -11.72 3.98 -6.11
N GLY A 353 -12.76 3.27 -5.68
CA GLY A 353 -14.15 3.58 -5.98
C GLY A 353 -14.58 4.93 -5.42
N VAL A 354 -14.21 5.24 -4.17
CA VAL A 354 -14.50 6.56 -3.58
C VAL A 354 -13.86 7.68 -4.40
N LYS A 355 -12.57 7.55 -4.77
CA LYS A 355 -11.88 8.57 -5.57
C LYS A 355 -12.55 8.79 -6.93
N PHE A 356 -13.00 7.71 -7.56
CA PHE A 356 -13.70 7.81 -8.83
C PHE A 356 -15.08 8.45 -8.69
N ILE A 357 -15.91 8.01 -7.74
CA ILE A 357 -17.28 8.52 -7.57
C ILE A 357 -17.29 9.98 -7.12
N LEU A 358 -16.49 10.34 -6.12
CA LEU A 358 -16.55 11.67 -5.50
C LEU A 358 -15.65 12.71 -6.17
N GLN A 359 -14.60 12.30 -6.89
CA GLN A 359 -13.64 13.23 -7.50
C GLN A 359 -13.39 12.98 -8.99
N ASN A 360 -14.06 12.01 -9.60
CA ASN A 360 -13.85 11.66 -11.00
C ASN A 360 -12.39 11.30 -11.34
N ASP A 361 -11.68 10.63 -10.42
CA ASP A 361 -10.33 10.12 -10.71
C ASP A 361 -10.43 8.95 -11.71
N GLU A 362 -10.36 9.26 -13.01
CA GLU A 362 -10.53 8.26 -14.06
C GLU A 362 -9.47 7.14 -14.01
N LYS A 363 -8.24 7.43 -13.53
CA LYS A 363 -7.20 6.41 -13.32
C LYS A 363 -7.68 5.40 -12.28
N ALA A 364 -8.22 5.90 -11.15
CA ALA A 364 -8.75 5.03 -10.10
C ALA A 364 -9.94 4.19 -10.59
N GLY A 365 -10.86 4.81 -11.34
CA GLY A 365 -11.99 4.11 -11.95
C GLY A 365 -11.57 3.03 -12.94
N PHE A 366 -10.58 3.33 -13.80
CA PHE A 366 -10.01 2.37 -14.76
C PHE A 366 -9.36 1.17 -14.06
N VAL A 367 -8.53 1.43 -13.05
CA VAL A 367 -7.89 0.35 -12.28
C VAL A 367 -8.94 -0.50 -11.58
N MET A 368 -9.92 0.11 -10.89
CA MET A 368 -11.00 -0.61 -10.22
C MET A 368 -11.79 -1.51 -11.19
N LEU A 369 -12.16 -0.98 -12.36
CA LEU A 369 -12.86 -1.72 -13.41
C LEU A 369 -12.08 -2.97 -13.84
N ASN A 370 -10.77 -2.83 -14.11
CA ASN A 370 -9.96 -3.96 -14.55
C ASN A 370 -9.80 -5.05 -13.47
N ARG A 371 -9.69 -4.64 -12.20
CA ARG A 371 -9.61 -5.55 -11.06
C ARG A 371 -10.92 -6.31 -10.85
N LEU A 372 -12.06 -5.62 -10.96
CA LEU A 372 -13.39 -6.24 -10.82
C LEU A 372 -13.78 -7.15 -12.00
N ASN A 373 -13.07 -7.04 -13.14
CA ASN A 373 -13.29 -7.92 -14.29
C ASN A 373 -13.17 -9.41 -13.94
N ARG A 374 -12.30 -9.75 -12.96
CA ARG A 374 -12.10 -11.12 -12.46
C ARG A 374 -13.38 -11.74 -11.87
N PHE A 375 -14.31 -10.90 -11.40
CA PHE A 375 -15.58 -11.28 -10.79
C PHE A 375 -16.77 -11.09 -11.76
N GLY A 376 -16.50 -10.92 -13.06
CA GLY A 376 -17.54 -10.79 -14.08
C GLY A 376 -18.22 -9.42 -14.17
N ILE A 377 -17.64 -8.39 -13.54
CA ILE A 377 -18.02 -6.98 -13.71
C ILE A 377 -17.20 -6.38 -14.85
N ASP A 378 -17.77 -6.40 -16.05
CA ASP A 378 -17.20 -5.76 -17.23
C ASP A 378 -17.60 -4.28 -17.33
N SER A 379 -17.15 -3.61 -18.40
CA SER A 379 -17.44 -2.19 -18.65
C SER A 379 -18.94 -1.88 -18.78
N ILE A 380 -19.76 -2.86 -19.16
CA ILE A 380 -21.21 -2.71 -19.29
C ILE A 380 -21.84 -2.71 -17.90
N LYS A 381 -21.46 -3.68 -17.05
CA LYS A 381 -22.01 -3.84 -15.70
C LYS A 381 -21.45 -2.86 -14.67
N PHE A 382 -20.26 -2.31 -14.90
CA PHE A 382 -19.56 -1.45 -13.95
C PHE A 382 -20.39 -0.23 -13.51
N SER A 383 -21.08 0.42 -14.45
CA SER A 383 -21.95 1.56 -14.11
C SER A 383 -23.13 1.16 -13.21
N GLY A 384 -23.73 -0.01 -13.43
CA GLY A 384 -24.79 -0.54 -12.58
C GLY A 384 -24.29 -0.92 -11.19
N PHE A 385 -23.11 -1.54 -11.12
CA PHE A 385 -22.43 -1.87 -9.87
C PHE A 385 -22.22 -0.62 -9.00
N LEU A 386 -21.66 0.45 -9.56
CA LEU A 386 -21.43 1.69 -8.83
C LEU A 386 -22.74 2.41 -8.46
N LYS A 387 -23.78 2.38 -9.33
CA LYS A 387 -25.09 2.96 -8.99
C LYS A 387 -25.72 2.30 -7.78
N ASN A 388 -25.60 0.99 -7.65
CA ASN A 388 -26.10 0.27 -6.49
C ASN A 388 -25.40 0.76 -5.21
N ALA A 389 -24.07 0.86 -5.21
CA ALA A 389 -23.31 1.39 -4.09
C ALA A 389 -23.70 2.84 -3.74
N ILE A 390 -23.91 3.70 -4.74
CA ILE A 390 -24.36 5.09 -4.51
C ILE A 390 -25.77 5.12 -3.91
N ASN A 391 -26.68 4.26 -4.39
CA ASN A 391 -28.04 4.19 -3.87
C ASN A 391 -28.06 3.73 -2.40
N ASP A 392 -27.27 2.72 -2.05
CA ASP A 392 -27.12 2.23 -0.68
C ASP A 392 -26.54 3.31 0.24
N ALA A 393 -25.53 4.05 -0.24
CA ALA A 393 -24.95 5.19 0.46
C ALA A 393 -25.99 6.31 0.68
N ASN A 394 -26.75 6.68 -0.36
CA ASN A 394 -27.78 7.72 -0.27
C ASN A 394 -28.97 7.33 0.62
N LEU A 395 -29.29 6.05 0.73
CA LEU A 395 -30.25 5.59 1.74
C LEU A 395 -29.72 5.85 3.15
N THR A 396 -28.46 5.52 3.41
CA THR A 396 -27.80 5.75 4.71
C THR A 396 -27.69 7.25 5.04
N ILE A 397 -27.29 8.09 4.07
CA ILE A 397 -27.22 9.56 4.20
C ILE A 397 -28.59 10.13 4.61
N ARG A 398 -29.67 9.67 3.96
CA ARG A 398 -31.04 10.10 4.30
C ARG A 398 -31.46 9.63 5.69
N ASP A 399 -31.17 8.39 6.05
CA ASP A 399 -31.48 7.81 7.38
C ASP A 399 -30.76 8.56 8.52
N LEU A 400 -29.63 9.20 8.23
CA LEU A 400 -28.82 10.01 9.17
C LEU A 400 -29.20 11.51 9.18
N GLY A 401 -30.08 11.93 8.28
CA GLY A 401 -30.48 13.34 8.12
C GLY A 401 -29.40 14.24 7.54
N ILE A 402 -28.44 13.69 6.79
CA ILE A 402 -27.41 14.46 6.09
C ILE A 402 -28.05 15.07 4.82
N SER A 403 -27.94 16.39 4.66
CA SER A 403 -28.72 17.14 3.65
C SER A 403 -28.24 16.96 2.21
N LYS A 404 -27.00 16.53 2.00
CA LYS A 404 -26.38 16.43 0.67
C LYS A 404 -26.26 14.98 0.24
N GLU A 405 -26.96 14.61 -0.82
CA GLU A 405 -26.84 13.30 -1.46
C GLU A 405 -25.62 13.24 -2.41
N ILE A 406 -25.15 12.02 -2.65
CA ILE A 406 -24.13 11.71 -3.64
C ILE A 406 -24.80 11.61 -5.02
N SER A 407 -24.20 12.26 -6.02
CA SER A 407 -24.68 12.20 -7.40
C SER A 407 -24.71 10.75 -7.92
N THR A 408 -25.86 10.33 -8.45
CA THR A 408 -26.02 9.04 -9.13
C THR A 408 -25.54 9.05 -10.59
N SER A 409 -25.17 10.23 -11.10
CA SER A 409 -24.57 10.38 -12.43
C SER A 409 -23.10 9.96 -12.39
N ILE A 410 -22.82 8.78 -12.92
CA ILE A 410 -21.45 8.27 -13.04
C ILE A 410 -20.88 8.72 -14.38
N GLN A 411 -19.72 9.35 -14.33
CA GLN A 411 -19.00 9.73 -15.53
C GLN A 411 -18.47 8.51 -16.28
N LYS A 412 -18.40 8.60 -17.61
CA LYS A 412 -17.74 7.56 -18.41
C LYS A 412 -16.24 7.65 -18.19
N ILE A 413 -15.59 6.51 -17.98
CA ILE A 413 -14.13 6.44 -17.93
C ILE A 413 -13.59 6.68 -19.35
N ASN A 414 -13.01 7.85 -19.60
CA ASN A 414 -12.38 8.19 -20.88
C ASN A 414 -10.84 8.16 -20.79
N TYR A 415 -10.34 7.13 -20.11
CA TYR A 415 -8.93 7.02 -19.76
C TYR A 415 -8.19 6.06 -20.68
N THR A 416 -7.13 6.54 -21.33
CA THR A 416 -6.21 5.70 -22.10
C THR A 416 -4.87 5.66 -21.38
N PRO A 417 -4.54 4.58 -20.66
CA PRO A 417 -3.33 4.56 -19.84
C PRO A 417 -2.06 4.54 -20.69
N THR A 418 -1.04 5.25 -20.21
CA THR A 418 0.36 4.96 -20.54
C THR A 418 0.99 4.11 -19.45
N ILE A 419 2.17 3.54 -19.68
CA ILE A 419 2.88 2.75 -18.66
C ILE A 419 3.25 3.57 -17.41
N GLU A 420 3.33 4.90 -17.52
CA GLU A 420 3.53 5.83 -16.40
C GLU A 420 2.21 6.13 -15.64
N GLY A 421 1.09 5.54 -16.04
CA GLY A 421 -0.21 5.79 -15.42
C GLY A 421 -0.73 7.21 -15.63
N GLU A 422 -0.37 7.83 -16.75
CA GLU A 422 -0.91 9.11 -17.24
C GLU A 422 -1.91 8.85 -18.36
N ASN A 423 -2.92 9.73 -18.51
CA ASN A 423 -3.87 9.67 -19.61
C ASN A 423 -3.17 10.08 -20.91
N ALA A 424 -3.08 9.18 -21.89
CA ALA A 424 -2.41 9.41 -23.16
C ALA A 424 -3.00 10.60 -23.94
N LYS A 425 -4.27 10.95 -23.67
CA LYS A 425 -4.98 12.08 -24.31
C LYS A 425 -4.60 13.45 -23.76
N GLU A 426 -4.02 13.51 -22.56
CA GLU A 426 -3.68 14.76 -21.86
C GLU A 426 -2.20 15.16 -22.04
N LYS A 427 -1.43 14.43 -22.87
CA LYS A 427 0.01 14.63 -22.98
C LYS A 427 0.42 15.81 -23.88
N GLU A 428 1.13 16.77 -23.29
CA GLU A 428 2.44 17.16 -23.83
C GLU A 428 3.37 15.94 -23.67
N LYS A 429 4.07 15.51 -24.74
CA LYS A 429 4.91 14.30 -24.74
C LYS A 429 5.92 14.34 -23.59
N SER A 430 5.60 13.68 -22.47
CA SER A 430 6.60 13.43 -21.44
C SER A 430 7.52 12.31 -21.90
N GLU A 431 8.76 12.63 -22.21
CA GLU A 431 9.76 11.61 -22.50
C GLU A 431 10.04 10.79 -21.22
N ILE A 432 9.91 9.47 -21.34
CA ILE A 432 10.31 8.53 -20.30
C ILE A 432 11.82 8.36 -20.45
N PRO A 433 12.64 8.60 -19.41
CA PRO A 433 14.08 8.42 -19.49
C PRO A 433 14.44 7.03 -20.03
N LYS A 434 15.48 6.95 -20.88
CA LYS A 434 15.83 5.71 -21.58
C LYS A 434 16.09 4.56 -20.61
N ALA A 435 16.80 4.82 -19.51
CA ALA A 435 17.07 3.84 -18.46
C ALA A 435 15.80 3.26 -17.83
N LEU A 436 14.75 4.08 -17.67
CA LEU A 436 13.46 3.64 -17.13
C LEU A 436 12.66 2.84 -18.16
N GLN A 437 12.71 3.22 -19.43
CA GLN A 437 12.09 2.45 -20.51
C GLN A 437 12.72 1.06 -20.65
N ASP A 438 14.04 0.97 -20.56
CA ASP A 438 14.77 -0.30 -20.60
C ASP A 438 14.43 -1.16 -19.38
N PHE A 439 14.32 -0.56 -18.19
CA PHE A 439 13.83 -1.24 -16.99
C PHE A 439 12.43 -1.83 -17.20
N TYR A 440 11.47 -1.07 -17.72
CA TYR A 440 10.12 -1.59 -17.97
C TYR A 440 10.08 -2.73 -18.96
N THR A 441 10.91 -2.64 -20.00
CA THR A 441 11.03 -3.71 -20.99
C THR A 441 11.56 -5.00 -20.34
N ILE A 442 12.65 -4.90 -19.58
CA ILE A 442 13.27 -6.03 -18.89
C ILE A 442 12.32 -6.60 -17.82
N PHE A 443 11.70 -5.74 -17.01
CA PHE A 443 10.72 -6.12 -16.00
C PHE A 443 9.58 -6.92 -16.62
N THR A 444 8.96 -6.40 -17.67
CA THR A 444 7.82 -7.04 -18.34
C THR A 444 8.23 -8.35 -18.98
N GLN A 445 9.36 -8.40 -19.69
CA GLN A 445 9.85 -9.64 -20.31
C GLN A 445 10.16 -10.72 -19.28
N THR A 446 10.81 -10.34 -18.17
CA THR A 446 11.13 -11.28 -17.07
C THR A 446 9.85 -11.80 -16.43
N LEU A 447 8.90 -10.90 -16.12
CA LEU A 447 7.63 -11.25 -15.50
C LEU A 447 6.76 -12.12 -16.41
N VAL A 448 6.68 -11.83 -17.72
CA VAL A 448 5.95 -12.67 -18.69
C VAL A 448 6.57 -14.06 -18.79
N LYS A 449 7.91 -14.14 -18.87
CA LYS A 449 8.62 -15.40 -19.10
C LYS A 449 8.62 -16.30 -17.86
N LEU A 450 8.87 -15.72 -16.69
CA LEU A 450 9.14 -16.46 -15.47
C LEU A 450 7.99 -16.39 -14.45
N LYS A 451 7.00 -15.51 -14.66
CA LYS A 451 5.96 -15.13 -13.67
C LYS A 451 6.50 -14.62 -12.33
N ARG A 452 7.82 -14.43 -12.24
CA ARG A 452 8.56 -13.97 -11.09
C ARG A 452 9.47 -12.85 -11.54
N VAL A 453 9.59 -11.82 -10.74
CA VAL A 453 10.62 -10.79 -10.90
C VAL A 453 11.02 -10.30 -9.52
N CYS A 454 12.31 -10.12 -9.31
CA CYS A 454 12.85 -9.54 -8.09
C CYS A 454 13.60 -8.26 -8.44
N VAL A 455 13.14 -7.12 -7.92
CA VAL A 455 13.68 -5.81 -8.25
C VAL A 455 14.57 -5.32 -7.12
N ARG A 456 15.86 -5.14 -7.40
CA ARG A 456 16.77 -4.47 -6.47
C ARG A 456 16.62 -2.96 -6.58
N TYR A 457 16.54 -2.28 -5.45
CA TYR A 457 16.31 -0.83 -5.40
C TYR A 457 17.29 -0.08 -4.50
N GLU A 458 17.51 1.19 -4.82
CA GLU A 458 18.18 2.17 -3.97
C GLU A 458 17.17 2.95 -3.11
N ASP A 459 16.08 3.41 -3.73
CA ASP A 459 14.95 4.09 -3.10
C ASP A 459 13.66 3.26 -3.25
N LYS A 460 13.23 2.66 -2.14
CA LYS A 460 12.02 1.83 -2.09
C LYS A 460 10.79 2.59 -2.58
N ALA A 461 10.62 3.85 -2.19
CA ALA A 461 9.39 4.59 -2.47
C ALA A 461 9.29 4.91 -3.96
N TYR A 462 10.38 5.39 -4.57
CA TYR A 462 10.40 5.66 -6.01
C TYR A 462 10.25 4.39 -6.84
N THR A 463 10.98 3.31 -6.51
CA THR A 463 10.86 2.04 -7.23
C THR A 463 9.44 1.46 -7.13
N MET A 464 8.85 1.45 -5.93
CA MET A 464 7.48 0.94 -5.76
C MET A 464 6.43 1.81 -6.45
N PHE A 465 6.63 3.12 -6.53
CA PHE A 465 5.78 4.02 -7.31
C PHE A 465 5.81 3.68 -8.81
N LYS A 466 7.00 3.37 -9.37
CA LYS A 466 7.14 2.95 -10.76
C LYS A 466 6.58 1.54 -11.00
N ILE A 467 6.80 0.60 -10.08
CA ILE A 467 6.21 -0.75 -10.14
C ILE A 467 4.67 -0.66 -10.11
N GLU A 468 4.09 0.17 -9.24
CA GLU A 468 2.63 0.39 -9.17
C GLU A 468 2.04 0.80 -10.52
N ASN A 469 2.71 1.70 -11.25
CA ASN A 469 2.25 2.08 -12.58
C ASN A 469 2.34 0.90 -13.55
N VAL A 470 3.47 0.21 -13.63
CA VAL A 470 3.63 -0.94 -14.54
C VAL A 470 2.56 -2.01 -14.29
N ILE A 471 2.40 -2.47 -13.04
CA ILE A 471 1.50 -3.60 -12.73
C ILE A 471 0.03 -3.30 -13.02
N ASN A 472 -0.37 -2.03 -12.97
CA ASN A 472 -1.76 -1.63 -13.20
C ASN A 472 -2.08 -1.43 -14.69
N PHE A 473 -1.06 -1.34 -15.56
CA PHE A 473 -1.25 -0.97 -16.96
C PHE A 473 -0.66 -1.95 -17.99
N ILE A 474 0.14 -2.94 -17.59
CA ILE A 474 0.55 -4.03 -18.50
C ILE A 474 -0.56 -5.08 -18.64
N LYS A 475 -0.62 -5.73 -19.80
CA LYS A 475 -1.70 -6.67 -20.14
C LYS A 475 -1.80 -7.84 -19.16
N GLU A 476 -0.65 -8.30 -18.70
CA GLU A 476 -0.45 -9.48 -17.87
C GLU A 476 -1.04 -9.32 -16.47
N THR A 477 -0.90 -8.13 -15.88
CA THR A 477 -1.23 -7.87 -14.47
C THR A 477 -2.26 -6.78 -14.26
N GLN A 478 -2.72 -6.07 -15.30
CA GLN A 478 -3.75 -5.02 -15.14
C GLN A 478 -5.08 -5.59 -14.62
N LYS A 479 -5.34 -6.88 -14.86
CA LYS A 479 -6.49 -7.63 -14.31
C LYS A 479 -6.04 -8.55 -13.18
N GLY A 480 -7.01 -8.97 -12.36
CA GLY A 480 -6.79 -9.93 -11.29
C GLY A 480 -6.59 -9.28 -9.92
N ILE A 481 -6.60 -10.12 -8.90
CA ILE A 481 -6.61 -9.76 -7.49
C ILE A 481 -5.17 -9.46 -7.03
N LEU A 482 -4.93 -8.22 -6.60
CA LEU A 482 -3.62 -7.72 -6.17
C LEU A 482 -3.51 -7.68 -4.65
N GLY A 483 -2.43 -8.23 -4.10
CA GLY A 483 -2.03 -8.08 -2.71
C GLY A 483 -0.58 -7.61 -2.57
N VAL A 484 -0.33 -6.64 -1.68
CA VAL A 484 1.01 -6.12 -1.40
C VAL A 484 1.36 -6.34 0.08
N ILE A 485 2.32 -7.22 0.32
CA ILE A 485 2.76 -7.63 1.66
C ILE A 485 4.16 -7.08 1.91
N ASP A 486 4.33 -6.36 3.03
CA ASP A 486 5.62 -5.85 3.48
C ASP A 486 6.24 -6.80 4.51
N LEU A 487 7.34 -7.48 4.16
CA LEU A 487 7.97 -8.46 5.04
C LEU A 487 8.73 -7.84 6.22
N ASN A 488 8.83 -6.50 6.28
CA ASN A 488 9.22 -5.79 7.50
C ASN A 488 8.04 -5.59 8.47
N THR A 489 6.80 -5.76 8.01
CA THR A 489 5.59 -5.64 8.84
C THR A 489 4.97 -6.99 9.15
N PHE A 490 5.01 -7.91 8.19
CA PHE A 490 4.35 -9.21 8.27
C PHE A 490 5.35 -10.34 8.20
N GLU A 491 5.01 -11.46 8.84
CA GLU A 491 5.63 -12.73 8.52
C GLU A 491 5.29 -13.15 7.09
N ILE A 492 6.13 -13.97 6.46
CA ILE A 492 5.79 -14.52 5.16
C ILE A 492 4.55 -15.43 5.30
N PRO A 493 3.47 -15.20 4.51
CA PRO A 493 2.25 -16.00 4.61
C PRO A 493 2.48 -17.45 4.15
N SER A 494 1.51 -18.33 4.40
CA SER A 494 1.46 -19.62 3.69
C SER A 494 0.87 -19.45 2.29
N TYR A 495 1.01 -20.46 1.43
CA TYR A 495 0.39 -20.45 0.11
C TYR A 495 -1.15 -20.41 0.21
N GLU A 496 -1.74 -21.14 1.15
CA GLU A 496 -3.19 -21.24 1.35
C GLU A 496 -3.80 -19.88 1.71
N ASP A 497 -3.07 -19.04 2.45
CA ASP A 497 -3.52 -17.71 2.83
C ASP A 497 -3.57 -16.74 1.64
N ILE A 498 -2.66 -16.90 0.67
CA ILE A 498 -2.56 -16.03 -0.50
C ILE A 498 -3.19 -16.62 -1.77
N SER A 499 -3.78 -17.81 -1.70
CA SER A 499 -4.28 -18.55 -2.88
C SER A 499 -5.39 -17.80 -3.63
N PHE A 500 -6.01 -16.78 -3.01
CA PHE A 500 -7.00 -15.90 -3.61
C PHE A 500 -6.38 -14.85 -4.55
N LEU A 501 -5.09 -14.55 -4.42
CA LEU A 501 -4.41 -13.52 -5.20
C LEU A 501 -4.02 -14.04 -6.60
N ASP A 502 -4.15 -13.18 -7.61
CA ASP A 502 -3.58 -13.42 -8.94
C ASP A 502 -2.20 -12.76 -9.07
N ILE A 503 -1.95 -11.69 -8.29
CA ILE A 503 -0.72 -10.91 -8.28
C ILE A 503 -0.33 -10.64 -6.83
N LEU A 504 0.89 -11.05 -6.48
CA LEU A 504 1.47 -10.85 -5.16
C LEU A 504 2.72 -9.98 -5.26
N ILE A 505 2.78 -8.93 -4.44
CA ILE A 505 4.01 -8.17 -4.22
C ILE A 505 4.54 -8.44 -2.83
N LEU A 506 5.76 -8.94 -2.74
CA LEU A 506 6.51 -9.14 -1.49
C LEU A 506 7.60 -8.07 -1.39
N LYS A 507 7.43 -7.11 -0.49
CA LYS A 507 8.42 -6.04 -0.28
C LYS A 507 9.48 -6.46 0.74
N ASP A 508 10.70 -6.01 0.53
CA ASP A 508 11.84 -6.14 1.44
C ASP A 508 12.17 -7.61 1.75
N ILE A 509 12.30 -8.45 0.71
CA ILE A 509 12.60 -9.88 0.86
C ILE A 509 13.97 -10.14 1.50
N ASP A 510 14.86 -9.14 1.56
CA ASP A 510 16.09 -9.21 2.35
C ASP A 510 15.84 -9.37 3.86
N SER A 511 14.61 -9.11 4.33
CA SER A 511 14.20 -9.25 5.74
C SER A 511 13.47 -10.56 6.02
N ILE A 512 13.48 -11.52 5.09
CA ILE A 512 12.82 -12.80 5.24
C ILE A 512 13.54 -13.71 6.24
N GLU A 513 12.77 -14.36 7.11
CA GLU A 513 13.28 -15.32 8.09
C GLU A 513 13.14 -16.77 7.60
N ASP A 514 12.01 -17.09 6.96
CA ASP A 514 11.70 -18.44 6.48
C ASP A 514 11.76 -18.53 4.95
N ILE A 515 12.95 -18.91 4.44
CA ILE A 515 13.19 -19.12 3.00
C ILE A 515 12.43 -20.36 2.49
N GLY A 516 12.15 -21.34 3.36
CA GLY A 516 11.41 -22.54 3.00
C GLY A 516 9.98 -22.20 2.55
N LYS A 517 9.29 -21.36 3.32
CA LYS A 517 7.98 -20.81 2.94
C LYS A 517 8.02 -20.02 1.63
N LEU A 518 9.07 -19.22 1.41
CA LEU A 518 9.22 -18.50 0.14
C LEU A 518 9.32 -19.46 -1.04
N LYS A 519 10.16 -20.50 -0.94
CA LYS A 519 10.27 -21.53 -1.99
C LYS A 519 8.92 -22.19 -2.25
N ALA A 520 8.21 -22.60 -1.21
CA ALA A 520 6.89 -23.21 -1.35
C ALA A 520 5.90 -22.29 -2.08
N ILE A 521 5.89 -20.99 -1.77
CA ILE A 521 5.08 -19.99 -2.49
C ILE A 521 5.53 -19.86 -3.95
N LEU A 522 6.83 -19.74 -4.20
CA LEU A 522 7.37 -19.57 -5.55
C LEU A 522 7.04 -20.76 -6.45
N ASP A 523 7.03 -21.98 -5.89
CA ASP A 523 6.72 -23.21 -6.61
C ASP A 523 5.21 -23.40 -6.84
N SER A 524 4.37 -22.99 -5.88
CA SER A 524 2.93 -23.30 -5.88
C SER A 524 2.03 -22.18 -6.42
N PHE A 525 2.47 -20.92 -6.39
CA PHE A 525 1.63 -19.78 -6.77
C PHE A 525 1.51 -19.62 -8.29
N GLU A 526 0.33 -19.87 -8.87
CA GLU A 526 0.18 -19.85 -10.33
C GLU A 526 0.26 -18.45 -10.96
N GLY A 527 -0.06 -17.42 -10.18
CA GLY A 527 -0.09 -16.01 -10.58
C GLY A 527 1.29 -15.38 -10.71
N TYR A 528 1.34 -14.05 -10.67
CA TYR A 528 2.57 -13.26 -10.76
C TYR A 528 3.10 -12.90 -9.38
N ILE A 529 4.41 -13.08 -9.15
CA ILE A 529 5.08 -12.63 -7.92
C ILE A 529 6.12 -11.59 -8.27
N ILE A 530 6.01 -10.43 -7.63
CA ILE A 530 6.97 -9.33 -7.72
C ILE A 530 7.60 -9.16 -6.35
N MET A 531 8.91 -9.29 -6.27
CA MET A 531 9.68 -9.13 -5.05
C MET A 531 10.53 -7.87 -5.13
N THR A 532 10.83 -7.28 -3.98
CA THR A 532 11.80 -6.18 -3.90
C THR A 532 12.82 -6.39 -2.78
N LEU A 533 14.05 -5.93 -3.00
CA LEU A 533 15.11 -5.93 -1.99
C LEU A 533 16.09 -4.78 -2.22
N ARG A 534 16.86 -4.44 -1.19
CA ARG A 534 17.83 -3.36 -1.30
C ARG A 534 19.04 -3.75 -2.15
N ASN A 535 19.48 -2.84 -3.02
CA ASN A 535 20.65 -3.04 -3.87
C ASN A 535 21.99 -2.86 -3.13
N ASP A 536 21.98 -2.46 -1.86
CA ASP A 536 23.16 -2.24 -1.03
C ASP A 536 23.52 -3.44 -0.12
N ILE A 537 22.88 -4.59 -0.35
CA ILE A 537 23.13 -5.84 0.38
C ILE A 537 23.72 -6.88 -0.54
N ASP A 538 24.86 -7.43 -0.15
CA ASP A 538 25.41 -8.64 -0.74
C ASP A 538 24.67 -9.89 -0.20
N ILE A 539 23.54 -10.20 -0.82
CA ILE A 539 22.72 -11.36 -0.44
C ILE A 539 23.49 -12.67 -0.64
N GLU A 540 24.35 -12.79 -1.66
CA GLU A 540 25.13 -14.00 -1.89
C GLU A 540 25.98 -14.36 -0.66
N SER A 541 26.52 -13.36 0.02
CA SER A 541 27.27 -13.59 1.27
C SER A 541 26.42 -13.69 2.52
N VAL A 542 25.41 -12.82 2.66
CA VAL A 542 24.66 -12.68 3.91
C VAL A 542 23.56 -13.75 4.01
N ASN A 543 22.98 -14.14 2.88
CA ASN A 543 21.90 -15.11 2.81
C ASN A 543 21.94 -15.89 1.48
N TYR A 544 22.90 -16.81 1.37
CA TYR A 544 23.12 -17.62 0.15
C TYR A 544 21.87 -18.44 -0.26
N GLY A 545 21.08 -18.89 0.72
CA GLY A 545 19.83 -19.61 0.45
C GLY A 545 18.80 -18.76 -0.28
N LEU A 546 18.64 -17.50 0.13
CA LEU A 546 17.79 -16.53 -0.55
C LEU A 546 18.35 -16.19 -1.93
N PHE A 547 19.66 -15.92 -2.03
CA PHE A 547 20.33 -15.62 -3.30
C PHE A 547 20.02 -16.68 -4.37
N ASN A 548 20.29 -17.95 -4.07
CA ASN A 548 20.03 -19.06 -4.99
C ASN A 548 18.56 -19.21 -5.38
N THR A 549 17.65 -18.74 -4.52
CA THR A 549 16.20 -18.80 -4.78
C THR A 549 15.75 -17.74 -5.78
N ILE A 550 16.43 -16.58 -5.84
CA ILE A 550 15.94 -15.41 -6.58
C ILE A 550 16.81 -14.97 -7.77
N VAL A 551 18.06 -15.45 -7.83
CA VAL A 551 19.08 -14.93 -8.76
C VAL A 551 18.62 -14.95 -10.23
N GLU A 552 17.87 -15.97 -10.65
CA GLU A 552 17.46 -16.16 -12.05
C GLU A 552 16.51 -15.09 -12.58
N PHE A 553 15.72 -14.47 -11.69
CA PHE A 553 14.72 -13.45 -12.01
C PHE A 553 15.00 -12.11 -11.34
N THR A 554 16.23 -11.90 -10.85
CA THR A 554 16.63 -10.64 -10.23
C THR A 554 17.05 -9.62 -11.29
N ILE A 555 16.51 -8.41 -11.18
CA ILE A 555 16.80 -7.27 -12.04
C ILE A 555 17.08 -6.03 -11.19
N ASP A 556 17.73 -5.04 -11.78
CA ASP A 556 18.06 -3.79 -11.12
C ASP A 556 17.12 -2.67 -11.54
N PHE A 557 16.56 -1.95 -10.57
CA PHE A 557 16.00 -0.64 -10.84
C PHE A 557 17.15 0.34 -11.14
N PRO A 558 17.02 1.20 -12.17
CA PRO A 558 18.10 2.11 -12.55
C PRO A 558 18.39 3.12 -11.44
N SER A 559 19.68 3.37 -11.18
CA SER A 559 20.10 4.35 -10.17
C SER A 559 19.94 5.78 -10.71
N TYR A 560 19.12 6.57 -10.02
CA TYR A 560 19.01 8.00 -10.28
C TYR A 560 20.17 8.78 -9.65
N MET A 561 21.12 8.15 -8.96
CA MET A 561 22.35 8.79 -8.52
C MET A 561 23.39 8.88 -9.66
N GLU A 562 23.29 8.02 -10.67
CA GLU A 562 24.14 8.07 -11.88
C GLU A 562 23.47 8.75 -13.08
N ASP A 563 22.14 8.91 -13.08
CA ASP A 563 21.36 9.40 -14.23
C ASP A 563 20.56 10.67 -13.85
N GLU A 564 20.91 11.80 -14.49
CA GLU A 564 20.25 13.10 -14.25
C GLU A 564 18.82 13.17 -14.80
N GLU A 565 18.56 12.57 -15.97
CA GLU A 565 17.20 12.52 -16.54
C GLU A 565 16.27 11.73 -15.62
N LEU A 566 16.78 10.63 -15.05
CA LEU A 566 16.03 9.83 -14.09
C LEU A 566 15.78 10.59 -12.78
N TYR A 567 16.76 11.36 -12.27
CA TYR A 567 16.54 12.20 -11.10
C TYR A 567 15.51 13.31 -11.35
N ASN A 568 15.55 13.93 -12.53
CA ASN A 568 14.53 14.89 -12.96
C ASN A 568 13.14 14.25 -13.08
N ASN A 569 13.07 12.99 -13.54
CA ASN A 569 11.82 12.22 -13.54
C ASN A 569 11.30 11.93 -12.12
N LEU A 570 12.19 11.64 -11.16
CA LEU A 570 11.84 11.48 -9.75
C LEU A 570 11.22 12.77 -9.20
N ILE A 571 11.88 13.92 -9.40
CA ILE A 571 11.35 15.24 -9.01
C ILE A 571 9.98 15.49 -9.65
N LYS A 572 9.85 15.24 -10.96
CA LYS A 572 8.58 15.37 -11.68
C LYS A 572 7.48 14.49 -11.09
N SER A 573 7.81 13.25 -10.73
CA SER A 573 6.86 12.32 -10.11
C SER A 573 6.34 12.85 -8.77
N VAL A 574 7.22 13.42 -7.94
CA VAL A 574 6.84 14.06 -6.67
C VAL A 574 5.97 15.30 -6.91
N LYS A 575 6.33 16.17 -7.87
CA LYS A 575 5.53 17.34 -8.26
C LYS A 575 4.12 16.94 -8.69
N ASN A 576 4.01 15.92 -9.55
CA ASN A 576 2.73 15.41 -10.02
C ASN A 576 1.89 14.86 -8.87
N LEU A 577 2.50 14.16 -7.90
CA LEU A 577 1.80 13.66 -6.72
C LEU A 577 1.26 14.81 -5.85
N LEU A 578 2.09 15.82 -5.56
CA LEU A 578 1.70 17.01 -4.79
C LEU A 578 0.63 17.84 -5.50
N LYS A 579 0.72 17.99 -6.82
CA LYS A 579 -0.31 18.66 -7.62
C LYS A 579 -1.62 17.89 -7.60
N LYS A 580 -1.57 16.57 -7.82
CA LYS A 580 -2.78 15.72 -7.87
C LYS A 580 -3.49 15.68 -6.52
N ASP A 581 -2.74 15.48 -5.44
CA ASP A 581 -3.33 15.28 -4.13
C ASP A 581 -3.62 16.62 -3.43
N PHE A 582 -2.78 17.65 -3.60
CA PHE A 582 -2.87 18.90 -2.85
C PHE A 582 -3.09 20.16 -3.68
N GLY A 583 -3.03 20.09 -5.02
CA GLY A 583 -3.09 21.27 -5.88
C GLY A 583 -1.84 22.15 -5.79
N LEU A 584 -0.75 21.65 -5.21
CA LEU A 584 0.49 22.39 -5.03
C LEU A 584 1.34 22.34 -6.31
N ASN A 585 1.49 23.49 -6.96
CA ASN A 585 2.41 23.69 -8.08
C ASN A 585 3.70 24.38 -7.58
N GLN A 586 4.50 23.69 -6.75
CA GLN A 586 5.78 24.23 -6.29
C GLN A 586 6.91 23.92 -7.27
N GLU A 587 7.76 24.91 -7.54
CA GLU A 587 9.04 24.67 -8.20
C GLU A 587 10.00 24.00 -7.23
N ILE A 588 10.17 22.69 -7.39
CA ILE A 588 11.28 21.94 -6.81
C ILE A 588 12.45 22.11 -7.78
N THR A 589 13.45 22.90 -7.39
CA THR A 589 14.70 23.06 -8.13
C THR A 589 15.61 21.87 -7.88
N PRO A 590 16.33 21.37 -8.91
CA PRO A 590 17.41 20.41 -8.69
C PRO A 590 18.46 21.02 -7.77
N GLU A 591 18.79 20.32 -6.68
CA GLU A 591 19.85 20.72 -5.76
C GLU A 591 21.15 20.00 -6.11
N ASN A 592 22.29 20.55 -5.65
CA ASN A 592 23.60 19.89 -5.75
C ASN A 592 23.62 18.50 -5.07
N LEU A 593 22.70 18.26 -4.14
CA LEU A 593 22.48 16.98 -3.49
C LEU A 593 21.25 16.28 -4.07
N ARG A 594 21.38 14.98 -4.33
CA ARG A 594 20.28 14.12 -4.78
C ARG A 594 19.58 13.50 -3.57
N TYR A 595 18.29 13.76 -3.42
CA TYR A 595 17.46 13.27 -2.31
C TYR A 595 16.62 12.06 -2.70
N ASP A 596 16.23 11.25 -1.72
CA ASP A 596 15.21 10.22 -1.94
C ASP A 596 13.79 10.81 -2.09
N PHE A 597 12.89 10.05 -2.67
CA PHE A 597 11.52 10.44 -2.99
C PHE A 597 10.76 10.99 -1.77
N LYS A 598 10.92 10.32 -0.62
CA LYS A 598 10.28 10.77 0.63
C LYS A 598 10.89 12.09 1.12
N SER A 599 12.19 12.27 0.99
CA SER A 599 12.90 13.48 1.43
C SER A 599 12.54 14.68 0.58
N ILE A 600 12.33 14.50 -0.72
CA ILE A 600 11.82 15.57 -1.58
C ILE A 600 10.43 16.00 -1.10
N ILE A 601 9.51 15.06 -0.87
CA ILE A 601 8.18 15.37 -0.30
C ILE A 601 8.33 16.18 1.00
N ARG A 602 9.18 15.71 1.93
CA ARG A 602 9.43 16.38 3.22
C ARG A 602 10.01 17.79 3.12
N LYS A 603 10.68 18.13 2.03
CA LYS A 603 11.20 19.48 1.82
C LYS A 603 10.14 20.40 1.23
N THR A 604 9.19 19.84 0.49
CA THR A 604 8.11 20.58 -0.16
C THR A 604 6.92 20.86 0.77
N ILE A 605 6.69 20.00 1.78
CA ILE A 605 5.67 20.13 2.83
C ILE A 605 6.29 20.43 4.19
#